data_AF-A0A8B7IUY7-F1
#
_entry.id   AF-A0A8B7IUY7-F1
#
_cell.length_a   1.000
_cell.length_b   1.000
_cell.length_c   1.000
_cell.angle_alpha   90.00
_cell.angle_beta   90.00
_cell.angle_gamma   90.00
#
_symmetry.space_group_name_H-M   'P 1'
#
loop_
_entity.id
_entity.type
_entity.pdbx_description
1 polymer ?
#
loop_
_entity_poly.entity_id
_entity_poly.type
_entity_poly.pdbx_seq_one_letter_code
_entity_poly.pdbx_strand_id
1 'polypeptide(L)'
;MKANKRSGTQTRPRRRWRCRRAGLGRPLAGAPSSKQPVGAREGGLRKSGPARGIKAARCGRSFLLTKITFPFRANGDNILLVLLQLGRIVTYPLWIIYRTFLNFFRNPLPPITLKDPEVKYALRLIDKEEVSHDTRRFRFALPSVDHVLGLPIGQHIYLSARIDGALVIRPYTPVSSDDDKGFVDLVVKIYFKGVNPKFPEGGKMSQYLDSLKIGDTIDFRGPSGLLVYKGKGQFAIRPEKKAEPVLKNVKYVGMIAGGTGITPMLQIIRAVMKNKDDHTICQLLFANQTEKDILLRSELEEIQIQNPSRFKLWYTLDRAPESWEYSQGFVNQEMIRDHLPPPQDDVLILMCGPPPMIQYACIPNLDKLGYTKDMRFSF
;
A
#
# COMPACT_ATOMS: atom_id res chain seq x y z
N MET A 1 39.22 -20.25 -61.89
CA MET A 1 37.90 -19.59 -62.08
C MET A 1 37.48 -19.01 -60.71
N LYS A 2 37.53 -17.68 -60.50
CA LYS A 2 36.38 -16.73 -60.39
C LYS A 2 35.27 -17.26 -59.44
N ALA A 3 34.67 -16.56 -58.48
CA ALA A 3 34.63 -15.16 -58.03
C ALA A 3 33.98 -15.14 -56.61
N ASN A 4 34.44 -14.36 -55.63
CA ASN A 4 33.94 -13.04 -55.19
C ASN A 4 32.43 -12.94 -54.87
N LYS A 5 32.06 -12.60 -53.62
CA LYS A 5 31.17 -11.45 -53.32
C LYS A 5 31.04 -11.11 -51.82
N ARG A 6 31.02 -9.79 -51.60
CA ARG A 6 30.87 -8.99 -50.37
C ARG A 6 29.43 -8.93 -49.88
N SER A 7 29.26 -8.68 -48.58
CA SER A 7 28.25 -7.76 -48.00
C SER A 7 28.75 -7.40 -46.59
N GLY A 8 28.69 -6.19 -46.04
CA GLY A 8 27.96 -4.97 -46.37
C GLY A 8 27.65 -4.30 -45.04
N THR A 9 28.54 -3.44 -44.55
CA THR A 9 28.39 -2.65 -43.33
C THR A 9 27.33 -1.57 -43.54
N GLN A 10 26.34 -1.47 -42.64
CA GLN A 10 25.35 -0.41 -42.64
C GLN A 10 25.28 0.26 -41.26
N THR A 11 25.89 1.44 -41.18
CA THR A 11 25.85 2.36 -40.06
C THR A 11 24.50 3.09 -40.02
N ARG A 12 23.85 3.15 -38.85
CA ARG A 12 22.62 3.94 -38.61
C ARG A 12 22.95 5.28 -37.93
N PRO A 13 22.26 6.38 -38.27
CA PRO A 13 22.65 7.72 -37.82
C PRO A 13 22.07 8.09 -36.45
N ARG A 14 22.91 8.72 -35.60
CA ARG A 14 22.52 9.34 -34.33
C ARG A 14 21.74 10.63 -34.59
N ARG A 15 20.48 10.72 -34.12
CA ARG A 15 19.71 11.97 -34.10
C ARG A 15 20.08 12.79 -32.86
N ARG A 16 20.63 13.98 -33.09
CA ARG A 16 21.02 14.99 -32.09
C ARG A 16 19.82 15.92 -31.87
N TRP A 17 19.23 15.92 -30.67
CA TRP A 17 18.26 16.93 -30.27
C TRP A 17 18.97 18.07 -29.54
N ARG A 18 18.82 19.30 -30.08
CA ARG A 18 19.41 20.55 -29.58
C ARG A 18 18.34 21.29 -28.78
N CYS A 19 18.46 21.36 -27.45
CA CYS A 19 17.60 22.21 -26.62
C CYS A 19 18.17 23.63 -26.52
N ARG A 20 17.36 24.64 -26.86
CA ARG A 20 17.61 26.06 -26.62
C ARG A 20 17.31 26.37 -25.14
N ARG A 21 18.23 27.07 -24.47
CA ARG A 21 18.02 27.65 -23.13
C ARG A 21 17.24 28.96 -23.26
N ALA A 22 16.16 29.11 -22.51
CA ALA A 22 15.58 30.40 -22.14
C ALA A 22 15.86 30.64 -20.66
N GLY A 23 16.44 31.80 -20.34
CA GLY A 23 16.87 32.17 -19.00
C GLY A 23 15.71 32.61 -18.11
N LEU A 24 15.82 32.29 -16.81
CA LEU A 24 14.97 32.82 -15.76
C LEU A 24 15.75 33.80 -14.89
N GLY A 25 15.06 34.88 -14.54
CA GLY A 25 15.55 36.00 -13.76
C GLY A 25 15.75 35.68 -12.28
N ARG A 26 16.50 36.59 -11.63
CA ARG A 26 16.78 36.62 -10.19
C ARG A 26 15.54 37.04 -9.38
N PRO A 27 15.44 36.63 -8.10
CA PRO A 27 14.78 37.43 -7.08
C PRO A 27 15.79 38.03 -6.09
N LEU A 28 15.53 39.28 -5.70
CA LEU A 28 16.22 40.04 -4.66
C LEU A 28 15.62 39.73 -3.27
N ALA A 29 16.48 39.86 -2.27
CA ALA A 29 16.25 39.64 -0.84
C ALA A 29 15.44 40.75 -0.15
N GLY A 30 14.87 40.42 1.01
CA GLY A 30 14.39 41.40 2.00
C GLY A 30 13.65 40.77 3.20
N ALA A 31 14.34 40.67 4.33
CA ALA A 31 13.77 40.45 5.68
C ALA A 31 13.71 41.82 6.42
N PRO A 32 13.46 41.96 7.75
CA PRO A 32 12.74 41.16 8.76
C PRO A 32 11.80 42.01 9.68
N SER A 33 11.30 41.41 10.78
CA SER A 33 11.09 42.00 12.13
C SER A 33 9.65 42.19 12.65
N SER A 34 9.30 41.49 13.75
CA SER A 34 9.15 42.11 15.08
C SER A 34 8.80 41.07 16.17
N LYS A 35 9.31 41.32 17.38
CA LYS A 35 9.22 40.50 18.62
C LYS A 35 8.18 41.11 19.59
N GLN A 36 7.39 40.25 20.25
CA GLN A 36 6.96 40.21 21.69
C GLN A 36 6.30 41.46 22.34
N PRO A 37 5.73 41.43 23.59
CA PRO A 37 5.72 40.41 24.68
C PRO A 37 4.33 40.13 25.37
N VAL A 38 4.17 38.98 26.05
CA VAL A 38 3.99 38.72 27.52
C VAL A 38 2.76 39.32 28.24
N GLY A 39 2.00 38.47 28.94
CA GLY A 39 1.08 38.83 30.03
C GLY A 39 0.54 37.59 30.77
N ALA A 40 0.67 37.57 32.11
CA ALA A 40 0.44 36.44 33.02
C ALA A 40 -0.76 36.68 33.98
N ARG A 41 -1.06 35.66 34.81
CA ARG A 41 -1.89 35.61 36.05
C ARG A 41 -3.40 35.36 35.90
N GLU A 42 -4.16 34.79 36.85
CA GLU A 42 -3.99 33.93 38.05
C GLU A 42 -5.42 33.59 38.54
N GLY A 43 -5.59 32.45 39.25
CA GLY A 43 -6.67 32.18 40.23
C GLY A 43 -8.08 31.85 39.67
N GLY A 44 -8.94 31.04 40.28
CA GLY A 44 -8.97 30.35 41.57
C GLY A 44 -10.32 29.61 41.75
N LEU A 45 -10.29 28.57 42.59
CA LEU A 45 -11.34 27.78 43.26
C LEU A 45 -12.85 28.11 43.07
N ARG A 46 -13.70 27.06 42.99
CA ARG A 46 -14.54 26.54 44.11
C ARG A 46 -15.43 25.34 43.73
N LYS A 47 -15.74 24.53 44.76
CA LYS A 47 -16.55 23.30 44.81
C LYS A 47 -18.06 23.56 45.02
N SER A 48 -18.84 22.48 44.84
CA SER A 48 -19.97 21.97 45.66
C SER A 48 -21.43 22.08 45.18
N GLY A 49 -21.99 20.94 44.74
CA GLY A 49 -23.32 20.29 44.99
C GLY A 49 -24.65 21.06 44.96
N PRO A 50 -25.83 20.41 45.18
CA PRO A 50 -26.11 18.98 45.38
C PRO A 50 -27.29 18.39 44.53
N ALA A 51 -27.55 17.10 44.74
CA ALA A 51 -28.61 16.26 44.17
C ALA A 51 -30.02 16.52 44.75
N ARG A 52 -31.08 16.17 43.99
CA ARG A 52 -32.41 15.76 44.49
C ARG A 52 -33.05 14.73 43.54
N GLY A 53 -33.65 13.68 44.10
CA GLY A 53 -34.43 12.67 43.38
C GLY A 53 -35.94 12.76 43.65
N ILE A 54 -36.63 11.65 43.32
CA ILE A 54 -38.02 11.26 43.68
C ILE A 54 -39.08 11.91 42.73
N LYS A 55 -40.11 11.26 42.14
CA LYS A 55 -40.97 10.11 42.49
C LYS A 55 -41.65 9.56 41.23
N ALA A 56 -41.94 8.25 41.25
CA ALA A 56 -42.84 7.56 40.33
C ALA A 56 -44.32 7.81 40.70
N ALA A 57 -45.21 7.87 39.72
CA ALA A 57 -46.66 7.83 39.91
C ALA A 57 -47.29 6.78 38.99
N ARG A 58 -47.87 5.73 39.60
CA ARG A 58 -48.86 4.83 38.99
C ARG A 58 -50.21 5.53 38.98
N CYS A 59 -50.96 5.40 37.89
CA CYS A 59 -52.41 5.52 37.93
C CYS A 59 -53.00 4.53 36.91
N GLY A 60 -53.72 3.53 37.40
CA GLY A 60 -54.60 2.69 36.59
C GLY A 60 -56.00 3.30 36.59
N ARG A 61 -56.75 3.12 35.50
CA ARG A 61 -58.21 3.04 35.55
C ARG A 61 -58.78 2.36 34.31
N SER A 62 -59.86 1.65 34.59
CA SER A 62 -60.55 0.65 33.80
C SER A 62 -61.35 1.20 32.62
N PHE A 63 -61.69 0.26 31.74
CA PHE A 63 -62.62 0.28 30.61
C PHE A 63 -63.90 1.11 30.82
N LEU A 64 -64.29 1.87 29.78
CA LEU A 64 -65.69 2.08 29.42
C LEU A 64 -65.86 2.03 27.89
N LEU A 65 -66.64 1.06 27.41
CA LEU A 65 -67.12 0.95 26.04
C LEU A 65 -68.15 2.05 25.77
N THR A 66 -67.94 2.86 24.73
CA THR A 66 -69.02 3.66 24.12
C THR A 66 -68.97 3.49 22.60
N LYS A 67 -70.11 3.11 22.02
CA LYS A 67 -70.32 2.84 20.59
C LYS A 67 -70.38 4.15 19.77
N ILE A 68 -69.62 4.16 18.67
CA ILE A 68 -69.97 4.54 17.27
C ILE A 68 -70.64 5.91 17.04
N THR A 69 -69.98 6.76 16.25
CA THR A 69 -70.44 7.20 14.89
C THR A 69 -69.31 7.91 14.14
N PHE A 70 -68.94 7.40 12.96
CA PHE A 70 -68.11 8.09 11.96
C PHE A 70 -69.02 8.76 10.93
N PRO A 71 -68.89 10.06 10.63
CA PRO A 71 -69.38 10.59 9.36
C PRO A 71 -68.28 10.42 8.31
N PHE A 72 -68.45 9.44 7.43
CA PHE A 72 -67.62 9.28 6.24
C PHE A 72 -68.01 10.36 5.22
N ARG A 73 -67.19 11.40 5.09
CA ARG A 73 -67.24 12.34 3.96
C ARG A 73 -66.00 12.08 3.11
N ALA A 74 -66.18 11.45 1.96
CA ALA A 74 -65.10 11.15 1.03
C ALA A 74 -64.65 12.44 0.31
N ASN A 75 -63.51 13.00 0.73
CA ASN A 75 -62.72 13.94 -0.06
C ASN A 75 -61.59 13.17 -0.76
N GLY A 76 -61.28 13.53 -2.00
CA GLY A 76 -60.30 12.87 -2.87
C GLY A 76 -58.89 12.69 -2.28
N ASP A 77 -58.53 13.45 -1.24
CA ASP A 77 -57.26 13.35 -0.53
C ASP A 77 -57.10 12.05 0.28
N ASN A 78 -58.20 11.42 0.70
CA ASN A 78 -58.16 10.15 1.44
C ASN A 78 -57.79 8.96 0.54
N ILE A 79 -58.12 9.02 -0.75
CA ILE A 79 -57.83 7.92 -1.69
C ILE A 79 -56.32 7.85 -1.95
N LEU A 80 -55.66 8.99 -2.15
CA LEU A 80 -54.21 9.04 -2.35
C LEU A 80 -53.45 8.55 -1.10
N LEU A 81 -53.90 8.95 0.10
CA LEU A 81 -53.33 8.45 1.36
C LEU A 81 -53.52 6.94 1.52
N VAL A 82 -54.71 6.41 1.22
CA VAL A 82 -54.97 4.96 1.27
C VAL A 82 -54.12 4.20 0.26
N LEU A 83 -53.97 4.71 -0.98
CA LEU A 83 -53.13 4.10 -2.00
C LEU A 83 -51.63 4.11 -1.64
N LEU A 84 -51.13 5.19 -1.03
CA LEU A 84 -49.75 5.26 -0.53
C LEU A 84 -49.52 4.31 0.65
N GLN A 85 -50.50 4.14 1.54
CA GLN A 85 -50.42 3.19 2.66
C GLN A 85 -50.50 1.74 2.17
N LEU A 86 -51.38 1.43 1.21
CA LEU A 86 -51.44 0.11 0.57
C LEU A 86 -50.15 -0.20 -0.21
N GLY A 87 -49.59 0.79 -0.91
CA GLY A 87 -48.29 0.65 -1.60
C GLY A 87 -47.16 0.32 -0.62
N ARG A 88 -47.16 0.89 0.59
CA ARG A 88 -46.21 0.55 1.67
C ARG A 88 -46.43 -0.86 2.22
N ILE A 89 -47.68 -1.30 2.38
CA ILE A 89 -48.02 -2.64 2.88
C ILE A 89 -47.54 -3.74 1.92
N VAL A 90 -47.48 -3.47 0.61
CA VAL A 90 -46.98 -4.44 -0.39
C VAL A 90 -45.47 -4.34 -0.59
N THR A 91 -44.93 -3.12 -0.68
CA THR A 91 -43.49 -2.90 -0.97
C THR A 91 -42.58 -3.23 0.21
N TYR A 92 -43.04 -3.03 1.44
CA TYR A 92 -42.25 -3.30 2.64
C TYR A 92 -41.96 -4.79 2.89
N PRO A 93 -42.94 -5.72 2.85
CA PRO A 93 -42.66 -7.15 2.97
C PRO A 93 -41.85 -7.69 1.77
N LEU A 94 -42.09 -7.19 0.55
CA LEU A 94 -41.26 -7.52 -0.61
C LEU A 94 -39.81 -7.03 -0.44
N TRP A 95 -39.60 -5.84 0.13
CA TRP A 95 -38.27 -5.32 0.47
C TRP A 95 -37.62 -6.13 1.60
N ILE A 96 -38.38 -6.57 2.60
CA ILE A 96 -37.87 -7.46 3.65
C ILE A 96 -37.44 -8.80 3.05
N ILE A 97 -38.26 -9.43 2.22
CA ILE A 97 -37.94 -10.69 1.53
C ILE A 97 -36.72 -10.51 0.63
N TYR A 98 -36.66 -9.43 -0.14
CA TYR A 98 -35.52 -9.11 -0.99
C TYR A 98 -34.25 -8.87 -0.16
N ARG A 99 -34.34 -8.19 0.99
CA ARG A 99 -33.22 -7.93 1.89
C ARG A 99 -32.75 -9.19 2.63
N THR A 100 -33.67 -10.05 3.07
CA THR A 100 -33.31 -11.33 3.69
C THR A 100 -32.74 -12.29 2.67
N PHE A 101 -33.28 -12.34 1.45
CA PHE A 101 -32.71 -13.05 0.31
C PHE A 101 -31.30 -12.52 -0.01
N LEU A 102 -31.11 -11.21 -0.18
CA LEU A 102 -29.79 -10.61 -0.39
C LEU A 102 -28.80 -10.92 0.74
N ASN A 103 -29.25 -10.89 1.99
CA ASN A 103 -28.39 -11.26 3.13
C ASN A 103 -28.07 -12.76 3.16
N PHE A 104 -28.99 -13.61 2.69
CA PHE A 104 -28.76 -15.06 2.55
C PHE A 104 -27.75 -15.39 1.45
N PHE A 105 -27.70 -14.57 0.39
CA PHE A 105 -26.67 -14.66 -0.67
C PHE A 105 -25.41 -13.83 -0.41
N ARG A 106 -25.32 -13.10 0.72
CA ARG A 106 -24.06 -12.46 1.12
C ARG A 106 -23.13 -13.51 1.70
N ASN A 107 -22.13 -13.89 0.92
CA ASN A 107 -20.99 -14.63 1.45
C ASN A 107 -20.42 -13.84 2.66
N PRO A 108 -20.26 -14.48 3.84
CA PRO A 108 -19.65 -13.82 4.98
C PRO A 108 -18.24 -13.38 4.59
N LEU A 109 -17.84 -12.19 5.04
CA LEU A 109 -16.48 -11.71 4.87
C LEU A 109 -15.51 -12.73 5.49
N PRO A 110 -14.37 -13.02 4.83
CA PRO A 110 -13.41 -13.96 5.37
C PRO A 110 -12.90 -13.46 6.73
N PRO A 111 -12.68 -14.37 7.70
CA PRO A 111 -12.12 -13.98 8.98
C PRO A 111 -10.69 -13.43 8.81
N ILE A 112 -10.38 -12.35 9.53
CA ILE A 112 -9.09 -11.66 9.47
C ILE A 112 -8.17 -12.19 10.57
N THR A 113 -6.91 -12.45 10.21
CA THR A 113 -5.86 -12.88 11.15
C THR A 113 -5.37 -11.72 12.01
N LEU A 114 -4.94 -10.62 11.38
CA LEU A 114 -4.37 -9.44 12.05
C LEU A 114 -5.47 -8.49 12.56
N LYS A 115 -6.16 -8.89 13.63
CA LYS A 115 -7.27 -8.12 14.21
C LYS A 115 -6.78 -6.91 15.02
N ASP A 116 -5.66 -7.05 15.72
CA ASP A 116 -5.06 -6.02 16.56
C ASP A 116 -3.58 -5.84 16.18
N PRO A 117 -3.15 -4.62 15.79
CA PRO A 117 -1.77 -4.36 15.37
C PRO A 117 -0.72 -4.49 16.48
N GLU A 118 -1.11 -4.58 17.75
CA GLU A 118 -0.20 -4.79 18.87
C GLU A 118 -0.09 -6.27 19.28
N VAL A 119 -1.03 -7.11 18.86
CA VAL A 119 -1.04 -8.55 19.16
C VAL A 119 -0.11 -9.32 18.23
N LYS A 120 0.57 -10.31 18.79
CA LYS A 120 1.41 -11.25 18.05
C LYS A 120 0.64 -12.52 17.72
N TYR A 121 0.74 -12.95 16.48
CA TYR A 121 0.11 -14.15 15.95
C TYR A 121 1.21 -15.11 15.52
N ALA A 122 1.37 -16.21 16.22
CA ALA A 122 2.34 -17.25 15.85
C ALA A 122 1.82 -18.02 14.63
N LEU A 123 2.42 -17.81 13.46
CA LEU A 123 2.04 -18.49 12.24
C LEU A 123 3.05 -19.58 11.89
N ARG A 124 2.52 -20.71 11.41
CA ARG A 124 3.30 -21.92 11.14
C ARG A 124 3.84 -21.93 9.72
N LEU A 125 5.14 -22.15 9.55
CA LEU A 125 5.75 -22.38 8.23
C LEU A 125 5.24 -23.70 7.66
N ILE A 126 4.60 -23.66 6.49
CA ILE A 126 4.05 -24.84 5.83
C ILE A 126 4.73 -25.17 4.50
N ASP A 127 5.39 -24.20 3.87
CA ASP A 127 6.16 -24.42 2.66
C ASP A 127 7.34 -23.43 2.58
N LYS A 128 8.45 -23.87 1.99
CA LYS A 128 9.69 -23.11 1.80
C LYS A 128 10.29 -23.47 0.45
N GLU A 129 10.17 -22.54 -0.50
CA GLU A 129 10.68 -22.71 -1.87
C GLU A 129 11.97 -21.89 -2.06
N GLU A 130 12.96 -22.49 -2.73
CA GLU A 130 14.14 -21.78 -3.20
C GLU A 130 13.85 -21.09 -4.53
N VAL A 131 13.81 -19.76 -4.51
CA VAL A 131 13.55 -18.93 -5.71
C VAL A 131 14.84 -18.65 -6.46
N SER A 132 15.93 -18.44 -5.72
CA SER A 132 17.29 -18.28 -6.25
C SER A 132 18.31 -18.63 -5.18
N HIS A 133 19.60 -18.61 -5.54
CA HIS A 133 20.72 -18.93 -4.64
C HIS A 133 20.64 -18.25 -3.26
N ASP A 134 20.12 -17.03 -3.19
CA ASP A 134 19.99 -16.25 -1.96
C ASP A 134 18.55 -15.76 -1.70
N THR A 135 17.53 -16.34 -2.33
CA THR A 135 16.13 -15.90 -2.17
C THR A 135 15.20 -17.08 -1.96
N ARG A 136 14.33 -16.98 -0.94
CA ARG A 136 13.33 -18.00 -0.61
C ARG A 136 11.93 -17.39 -0.61
N ARG A 137 10.94 -18.20 -0.96
CA ARG A 137 9.52 -17.93 -0.70
C ARG A 137 9.09 -18.78 0.50
N PHE A 138 8.69 -18.12 1.59
CA PHE A 138 8.19 -18.75 2.80
C PHE A 138 6.68 -18.61 2.85
N ARG A 139 5.98 -19.73 2.97
CA ARG A 139 4.53 -19.76 3.12
C ARG A 139 4.15 -20.13 4.54
N PHE A 140 3.39 -19.27 5.20
CA PHE A 140 2.88 -19.53 6.55
C PHE A 140 1.37 -19.75 6.52
N ALA A 141 0.90 -20.75 7.26
CA ALA A 141 -0.52 -21.01 7.43
C ALA A 141 -1.18 -19.92 8.29
N LEU A 142 -2.34 -19.44 7.83
CA LEU A 142 -3.25 -18.64 8.63
C LEU A 142 -4.07 -19.54 9.57
N PRO A 143 -4.82 -18.98 10.55
CA PRO A 143 -5.53 -19.79 11.55
C PRO A 143 -6.55 -20.80 10.99
N SER A 144 -7.11 -20.55 9.81
CA SER A 144 -7.87 -21.54 9.04
C SER A 144 -7.72 -21.30 7.54
N VAL A 145 -8.13 -22.28 6.73
CA VAL A 145 -8.12 -22.19 5.26
C VAL A 145 -9.01 -21.06 4.71
N ASP A 146 -9.96 -20.56 5.50
CA ASP A 146 -10.85 -19.46 5.13
C ASP A 146 -10.33 -18.08 5.56
N HIS A 147 -9.32 -18.04 6.42
CA HIS A 147 -8.76 -16.77 6.89
C HIS A 147 -8.02 -16.05 5.77
N VAL A 148 -8.03 -14.73 5.86
CA VAL A 148 -7.12 -13.83 5.15
C VAL A 148 -6.20 -13.16 6.16
N LEU A 149 -5.12 -12.55 5.70
CA LEU A 149 -4.16 -11.91 6.60
C LEU A 149 -4.77 -10.66 7.27
N GLY A 150 -5.49 -9.85 6.49
CA GLY A 150 -6.01 -8.54 6.89
C GLY A 150 -4.96 -7.45 6.73
N LEU A 151 -4.31 -7.40 5.57
CA LEU A 151 -3.23 -6.46 5.30
C LEU A 151 -3.63 -5.45 4.23
N PRO A 152 -3.94 -4.19 4.61
CA PRO A 152 -4.19 -3.13 3.63
C PRO A 152 -3.02 -2.94 2.67
N ILE A 153 -3.33 -2.72 1.39
CA ILE A 153 -2.33 -2.50 0.34
C ILE A 153 -1.49 -1.26 0.67
N GLY A 154 -0.17 -1.38 0.67
CA GLY A 154 0.77 -0.35 1.09
C GLY A 154 1.30 -0.51 2.53
N GLN A 155 0.78 -1.47 3.29
CA GLN A 155 1.25 -1.79 4.63
C GLN A 155 2.06 -3.10 4.67
N HIS A 156 2.80 -3.29 5.76
CA HIS A 156 3.65 -4.44 6.02
C HIS A 156 3.33 -5.07 7.38
N ILE A 157 3.91 -6.24 7.62
CA ILE A 157 3.92 -6.91 8.92
C ILE A 157 5.30 -6.82 9.55
N TYR A 158 5.38 -7.07 10.85
CA TYR A 158 6.62 -7.32 11.57
C TYR A 158 6.72 -8.79 11.94
N LEU A 159 7.88 -9.38 11.67
CA LEU A 159 8.28 -10.64 12.28
C LEU A 159 9.10 -10.37 13.53
N SER A 160 8.87 -11.13 14.59
CA SER A 160 9.69 -11.08 15.79
C SER A 160 10.15 -12.46 16.24
N ALA A 161 11.44 -12.57 16.58
CA ALA A 161 12.03 -13.79 17.11
C ALA A 161 13.16 -13.46 18.10
N ARG A 162 13.43 -14.37 19.05
CA ARG A 162 14.64 -14.32 19.87
C ARG A 162 15.77 -15.03 19.12
N ILE A 163 16.80 -14.29 18.73
CA ILE A 163 17.95 -14.77 17.98
C ILE A 163 19.19 -14.42 18.80
N ASP A 164 19.97 -15.44 19.20
CA ASP A 164 21.15 -15.29 20.06
C ASP A 164 20.87 -14.49 21.35
N GLY A 165 19.74 -14.78 22.00
CA GLY A 165 19.30 -14.12 23.23
C GLY A 165 18.66 -12.75 23.05
N ALA A 166 18.79 -12.12 21.87
CA ALA A 166 18.22 -10.79 21.58
C ALA A 166 16.89 -10.87 20.84
N LEU A 167 15.94 -10.00 21.19
CA LEU A 167 14.70 -9.82 20.43
C LEU A 167 15.00 -9.07 19.12
N VAL A 168 14.81 -9.73 17.98
CA VAL A 168 14.97 -9.15 16.66
C VAL A 168 13.59 -8.96 16.02
N ILE A 169 13.29 -7.74 15.59
CA ILE A 169 12.04 -7.37 14.93
C ILE A 169 12.36 -6.81 13.56
N ARG A 170 11.74 -7.32 12.49
CA ARG A 170 11.97 -6.84 11.12
C ARG A 170 10.66 -6.72 10.33
N PRO A 171 10.50 -5.65 9.52
CA PRO A 171 9.35 -5.51 8.65
C PRO A 171 9.49 -6.41 7.42
N TYR A 172 8.38 -6.96 6.95
CA TYR A 172 8.26 -7.65 5.67
C TYR A 172 6.91 -7.30 5.04
N THR A 173 6.91 -6.97 3.75
CA THR A 173 5.68 -6.87 2.96
C THR A 173 5.42 -8.20 2.28
N PRO A 174 4.33 -8.91 2.62
CA PRO A 174 3.92 -10.11 1.91
C PRO A 174 3.73 -9.89 0.42
N VAL A 175 3.98 -10.93 -0.35
CA VAL A 175 3.67 -10.98 -1.78
C VAL A 175 2.29 -11.61 -2.04
N SER A 176 1.67 -12.25 -1.05
CA SER A 176 0.25 -12.60 -1.10
C SER A 176 -0.64 -11.38 -0.79
N SER A 177 -1.94 -11.47 -1.10
CA SER A 177 -2.95 -10.47 -0.74
C SER A 177 -4.08 -11.08 0.09
N ASP A 178 -5.04 -10.26 0.51
CA ASP A 178 -6.28 -10.74 1.17
C ASP A 178 -7.25 -11.46 0.20
N ASP A 179 -6.83 -11.68 -1.05
CA ASP A 179 -7.50 -12.61 -1.96
C ASP A 179 -7.04 -14.06 -1.74
N ASP A 180 -5.83 -14.23 -1.20
CA ASP A 180 -5.25 -15.52 -0.88
C ASP A 180 -5.76 -15.98 0.48
N LYS A 181 -6.51 -17.09 0.48
CA LYS A 181 -7.07 -17.65 1.71
C LYS A 181 -6.18 -18.75 2.27
N GLY A 182 -6.07 -18.78 3.60
CA GLY A 182 -5.42 -19.84 4.34
C GLY A 182 -3.90 -19.72 4.47
N PHE A 183 -3.25 -18.80 3.76
CA PHE A 183 -1.80 -18.63 3.83
C PHE A 183 -1.33 -17.18 3.63
N VAL A 184 -0.07 -16.92 3.98
CA VAL A 184 0.67 -15.71 3.64
C VAL A 184 2.05 -16.08 3.08
N ASP A 185 2.44 -15.45 1.97
CA ASP A 185 3.73 -15.67 1.33
C ASP A 185 4.67 -14.48 1.55
N LEU A 186 5.89 -14.77 2.02
CA LEU A 186 6.99 -13.81 2.13
C LEU A 186 8.12 -14.21 1.18
N VAL A 187 8.55 -13.28 0.33
CA VAL A 187 9.76 -13.46 -0.49
C VAL A 187 10.90 -12.73 0.19
N VAL A 188 11.92 -13.48 0.61
CA VAL A 188 12.99 -12.97 1.47
C VAL A 188 14.34 -13.31 0.87
N LYS A 189 15.16 -12.27 0.71
CA LYS A 189 16.59 -12.40 0.40
C LYS A 189 17.36 -12.79 1.67
N ILE A 190 18.13 -13.85 1.60
CA ILE A 190 18.96 -14.38 2.68
C ILE A 190 20.34 -13.76 2.62
N TYR A 191 20.66 -12.96 3.62
CA TYR A 191 21.99 -12.41 3.79
C TYR A 191 22.86 -13.41 4.55
N PHE A 192 23.56 -14.29 3.84
CA PHE A 192 24.45 -15.29 4.44
C PHE A 192 25.69 -14.66 5.08
N LYS A 193 26.13 -15.24 6.21
CA LYS A 193 27.43 -14.96 6.80
C LYS A 193 28.58 -15.28 5.84
N GLY A 194 29.67 -14.51 5.93
CA GLY A 194 30.88 -14.71 5.13
C GLY A 194 30.80 -14.29 3.65
N VAL A 195 29.65 -13.80 3.16
CA VAL A 195 29.49 -13.40 1.75
C VAL A 195 29.86 -11.94 1.51
N ASN A 196 29.41 -11.03 2.38
CA ASN A 196 29.66 -9.60 2.22
C ASN A 196 30.75 -9.14 3.20
N PRO A 197 31.92 -8.63 2.73
CA PRO A 197 32.99 -8.17 3.62
C PRO A 197 32.60 -7.06 4.58
N LYS A 198 31.61 -6.22 4.21
CA LYS A 198 31.10 -5.14 5.08
C LYS A 198 30.12 -5.66 6.15
N PHE A 199 29.55 -6.85 5.94
CA PHE A 199 28.56 -7.46 6.82
C PHE A 199 28.90 -8.95 7.03
N PRO A 200 30.03 -9.26 7.70
CA PRO A 200 30.55 -10.62 7.79
C PRO A 200 29.59 -11.58 8.49
N GLU A 201 28.78 -11.10 9.44
CA GLU A 201 27.80 -11.91 10.19
C GLU A 201 26.50 -12.18 9.41
N GLY A 202 26.31 -11.55 8.25
CA GLY A 202 25.08 -11.65 7.47
C GLY A 202 23.87 -11.02 8.17
N GLY A 203 22.67 -11.45 7.78
CA GLY A 203 21.39 -10.93 8.28
C GLY A 203 20.81 -11.84 9.37
N LYS A 204 20.56 -11.28 10.56
CA LYS A 204 20.01 -12.04 11.70
C LYS A 204 18.67 -12.71 11.38
N MET A 205 17.65 -11.92 11.04
CA MET A 205 16.30 -12.43 10.79
C MET A 205 16.23 -13.29 9.52
N SER A 206 16.95 -12.91 8.45
CA SER A 206 16.91 -13.68 7.20
C SER A 206 17.54 -15.06 7.35
N GLN A 207 18.68 -15.18 8.03
CA GLN A 207 19.30 -16.48 8.31
C GLN A 207 18.46 -17.30 9.30
N TYR A 208 17.82 -16.65 10.28
CA TYR A 208 16.87 -17.32 11.17
C TYR A 208 15.68 -17.91 10.40
N LEU A 209 15.06 -17.15 9.50
CA LEU A 209 13.99 -17.66 8.63
C LEU A 209 14.44 -18.85 7.79
N ASP A 210 15.63 -18.76 7.17
CA ASP A 210 16.17 -19.86 6.37
C ASP A 210 16.42 -21.13 7.19
N SER A 211 16.78 -20.97 8.48
CA SER A 211 16.99 -22.08 9.42
C SER A 211 15.70 -22.75 9.92
N LEU A 212 14.53 -22.11 9.74
CA LEU A 212 13.25 -22.69 10.14
C LEU A 212 12.97 -23.98 9.36
N LYS A 213 12.42 -24.95 10.09
CA LYS A 213 11.90 -26.20 9.56
C LYS A 213 10.40 -26.05 9.28
N ILE A 214 9.89 -26.83 8.33
CA ILE A 214 8.45 -26.94 8.12
C ILE A 214 7.80 -27.39 9.43
N GLY A 215 6.77 -26.68 9.86
CA GLY A 215 6.11 -26.87 11.15
C GLY A 215 6.53 -25.88 12.24
N ASP A 216 7.67 -25.21 12.12
CA ASP A 216 8.08 -24.16 13.07
C ASP A 216 7.16 -22.94 12.96
N THR A 217 7.09 -22.15 14.03
CA THR A 217 6.27 -20.93 14.08
C THR A 217 7.11 -19.68 14.27
N ILE A 218 6.60 -18.55 13.81
CA ILE A 218 7.17 -17.22 14.06
C ILE A 218 6.06 -16.20 14.33
N ASP A 219 6.33 -15.23 15.19
CA ASP A 219 5.37 -14.19 15.55
C ASP A 219 5.21 -13.16 14.43
N PHE A 220 3.99 -13.07 13.88
CA PHE A 220 3.54 -11.99 13.02
C PHE A 220 2.83 -10.91 13.83
N ARG A 221 3.08 -9.63 13.51
CA ARG A 221 2.35 -8.49 14.06
C ARG A 221 2.10 -7.44 13.00
N GLY A 222 0.92 -6.84 12.98
CA GLY A 222 0.53 -5.81 12.02
C GLY A 222 -0.99 -5.69 11.93
N PRO A 223 -1.51 -4.95 10.94
CA PRO A 223 -0.78 -4.26 9.89
C PRO A 223 -0.07 -2.98 10.37
N SER A 224 0.99 -2.56 9.68
CA SER A 224 1.72 -1.32 9.98
C SER A 224 2.18 -0.64 8.70
N GLY A 225 2.27 0.68 8.72
CA GLY A 225 2.68 1.50 7.57
C GLY A 225 1.87 2.78 7.51
N LEU A 226 2.48 3.83 6.96
CA LEU A 226 1.84 5.15 6.88
C LEU A 226 1.03 5.34 5.60
N LEU A 227 1.23 4.49 4.60
CA LEU A 227 0.58 4.55 3.29
C LEU A 227 -0.42 3.41 3.15
N VAL A 228 -1.61 3.72 2.66
CA VAL A 228 -2.62 2.75 2.22
C VAL A 228 -3.11 3.12 0.83
N TYR A 229 -3.01 2.19 -0.12
CA TYR A 229 -3.65 2.32 -1.42
C TYR A 229 -5.13 1.94 -1.30
N LYS A 230 -6.01 2.89 -1.62
CA LYS A 230 -7.48 2.73 -1.55
C LYS A 230 -8.10 2.24 -2.87
N GLY A 231 -7.30 2.13 -3.93
CA GLY A 231 -7.76 1.80 -5.28
C GLY A 231 -7.97 3.05 -6.14
N LYS A 232 -7.98 2.86 -7.46
CA LYS A 232 -8.29 3.89 -8.47
C LYS A 232 -7.47 5.18 -8.30
N GLY A 233 -6.17 5.04 -8.07
CA GLY A 233 -5.23 6.15 -7.93
C GLY A 233 -5.28 6.87 -6.58
N GLN A 234 -6.11 6.42 -5.63
CA GLN A 234 -6.22 7.05 -4.33
C GLN A 234 -5.28 6.44 -3.28
N PHE A 235 -4.47 7.29 -2.67
CA PHE A 235 -3.56 6.96 -1.58
C PHE A 235 -3.97 7.72 -0.32
N ALA A 236 -4.00 7.03 0.82
CA ALA A 236 -4.13 7.61 2.14
C ALA A 236 -2.75 7.56 2.81
N ILE A 237 -2.11 8.72 2.99
CA ILE A 237 -0.74 8.83 3.52
C ILE A 237 -0.76 9.62 4.82
N ARG A 238 -0.35 9.00 5.92
CA ARG A 238 -0.16 9.67 7.20
C ARG A 238 1.22 10.33 7.25
N PRO A 239 1.35 11.61 7.61
CA PRO A 239 2.65 12.24 7.81
C PRO A 239 3.40 11.64 9.01
N GLU A 240 2.65 11.17 10.01
CA GLU A 240 3.17 10.45 11.18
C GLU A 240 2.11 9.48 11.74
N LYS A 241 2.52 8.54 12.60
CA LYS A 241 1.66 7.43 13.06
C LYS A 241 0.32 7.85 13.67
N LYS A 242 0.28 8.99 14.35
CA LYS A 242 -0.92 9.48 15.07
C LYS A 242 -1.72 10.52 14.29
N ALA A 243 -1.21 10.99 13.14
CA ALA A 243 -1.89 12.00 12.33
C ALA A 243 -2.95 11.36 11.43
N GLU A 244 -3.98 12.14 11.10
CA GLU A 244 -4.97 11.76 10.09
C GLU A 244 -4.33 11.60 8.71
N PRO A 245 -4.78 10.64 7.89
CA PRO A 245 -4.23 10.43 6.57
C PRO A 245 -4.62 11.55 5.63
N VAL A 246 -3.66 12.04 4.86
CA VAL A 246 -3.89 12.93 3.73
C VAL A 246 -4.24 12.06 2.52
N LEU A 247 -5.39 12.34 1.90
CA LEU A 247 -5.79 11.67 0.67
C LEU A 247 -5.12 12.33 -0.53
N LYS A 248 -4.49 11.52 -1.38
CA LYS A 248 -3.90 11.93 -2.66
C LYS A 248 -4.52 11.11 -3.77
N ASN A 249 -5.07 11.78 -4.78
CA ASN A 249 -5.53 11.13 -6.00
C ASN A 249 -4.47 11.40 -7.07
N VAL A 250 -3.89 10.33 -7.62
CA VAL A 250 -2.83 10.41 -8.62
C VAL A 250 -3.19 9.54 -9.82
N LYS A 251 -2.71 9.96 -10.98
CA LYS A 251 -2.81 9.19 -12.22
C LYS A 251 -1.56 8.36 -12.45
N TYR A 252 -0.42 8.85 -11.99
CA TYR A 252 0.88 8.23 -12.22
C TYR A 252 1.57 7.93 -10.90
N VAL A 253 2.15 6.74 -10.80
CA VAL A 253 2.95 6.30 -9.67
C VAL A 253 4.34 5.93 -10.18
N GLY A 254 5.33 6.76 -9.88
CA GLY A 254 6.73 6.40 -10.08
C GLY A 254 7.21 5.57 -8.89
N MET A 255 7.93 4.48 -9.14
CA MET A 255 8.38 3.55 -8.12
C MET A 255 9.88 3.35 -8.26
N ILE A 256 10.63 3.56 -7.19
CA ILE A 256 12.08 3.30 -7.14
C ILE A 256 12.33 2.23 -6.09
N ALA A 257 12.70 1.03 -6.53
CA ALA A 257 12.96 -0.11 -5.66
C ALA A 257 14.44 -0.49 -5.68
N GLY A 258 14.98 -0.89 -4.53
CA GLY A 258 16.32 -1.46 -4.39
C GLY A 258 16.29 -2.83 -3.71
N GLY A 259 16.72 -3.88 -4.40
CA GLY A 259 16.73 -5.25 -3.87
C GLY A 259 15.38 -5.67 -3.28
N THR A 260 15.34 -6.01 -1.98
CA THR A 260 14.12 -6.44 -1.28
C THR A 260 13.05 -5.37 -1.16
N GLY A 261 13.36 -4.09 -1.46
CA GLY A 261 12.37 -3.01 -1.52
C GLY A 261 11.35 -3.13 -2.66
N ILE A 262 11.41 -4.19 -3.46
CA ILE A 262 10.40 -4.47 -4.50
C ILE A 262 9.05 -4.90 -3.93
N THR A 263 8.99 -5.53 -2.76
CA THR A 263 7.75 -6.16 -2.28
C THR A 263 6.61 -5.17 -1.96
N PRO A 264 6.85 -3.96 -1.38
CA PRO A 264 5.79 -2.94 -1.28
C PRO A 264 5.32 -2.44 -2.65
N MET A 265 6.23 -2.33 -3.63
CA MET A 265 5.89 -1.90 -4.98
C MET A 265 5.02 -2.95 -5.67
N LEU A 266 5.41 -4.22 -5.60
CA LEU A 266 4.67 -5.33 -6.21
C LEU A 266 3.26 -5.46 -5.63
N GLN A 267 3.10 -5.24 -4.32
CA GLN A 267 1.78 -5.25 -3.67
C GLN A 267 0.84 -4.20 -4.31
N ILE A 268 1.33 -2.97 -4.53
CA ILE A 268 0.56 -1.91 -5.18
C ILE A 268 0.35 -2.21 -6.67
N ILE A 269 1.39 -2.63 -7.38
CA ILE A 269 1.32 -2.98 -8.82
C ILE A 269 0.24 -4.04 -9.05
N ARG A 270 0.26 -5.15 -8.29
CA ARG A 270 -0.75 -6.21 -8.43
C ARG A 270 -2.16 -5.70 -8.13
N ALA A 271 -2.33 -4.87 -7.08
CA ALA A 271 -3.64 -4.30 -6.75
C ALA A 271 -4.20 -3.40 -7.87
N VAL A 272 -3.35 -2.55 -8.46
CA VAL A 272 -3.72 -1.70 -9.61
C VAL A 272 -4.04 -2.55 -10.83
N MET A 273 -3.15 -3.48 -11.19
CA MET A 273 -3.31 -4.25 -12.44
C MET A 273 -4.50 -5.21 -12.39
N LYS A 274 -4.81 -5.78 -11.22
CA LYS A 274 -5.96 -6.64 -11.00
C LYS A 274 -7.30 -5.92 -11.24
N ASN A 275 -7.39 -4.64 -10.89
CA ASN A 275 -8.61 -3.86 -11.08
C ASN A 275 -8.65 -3.24 -12.48
N LYS A 276 -9.58 -3.69 -13.33
CA LYS A 276 -9.72 -3.20 -14.72
C LYS A 276 -10.23 -1.76 -14.79
N ASP A 277 -10.93 -1.29 -13.76
CA ASP A 277 -11.44 0.08 -13.65
C ASP A 277 -10.41 1.04 -13.00
N ASP A 278 -9.21 0.54 -12.73
CA ASP A 278 -8.11 1.31 -12.19
C ASP A 278 -7.17 1.74 -13.30
N HIS A 279 -7.20 3.03 -13.64
CA HIS A 279 -6.42 3.61 -14.73
C HIS A 279 -5.06 4.17 -14.28
N THR A 280 -4.64 3.87 -13.05
CA THR A 280 -3.34 4.30 -12.53
C THR A 280 -2.21 3.69 -13.35
N ILE A 281 -1.23 4.51 -13.73
CA ILE A 281 -0.05 4.08 -14.48
C ILE A 281 1.13 3.97 -13.52
N CYS A 282 1.69 2.77 -13.38
CA CYS A 282 2.85 2.47 -12.56
C CYS A 282 4.12 2.42 -13.43
N GLN A 283 5.17 3.12 -13.02
CA GLN A 283 6.47 3.11 -13.69
C GLN A 283 7.55 2.75 -12.66
N LEU A 284 8.17 1.58 -12.82
CA LEU A 284 9.11 1.02 -11.88
C LEU A 284 10.55 1.11 -12.42
N LEU A 285 11.41 1.80 -11.67
CA LEU A 285 12.86 1.74 -11.78
C LEU A 285 13.41 0.83 -10.68
N PHE A 286 13.90 -0.35 -11.06
CA PHE A 286 14.31 -1.39 -10.12
C PHE A 286 15.83 -1.63 -10.14
N ALA A 287 16.49 -1.26 -9.05
CA ALA A 287 17.93 -1.35 -8.87
C ALA A 287 18.35 -2.63 -8.13
N ASN A 288 19.33 -3.35 -8.67
CA ASN A 288 19.92 -4.55 -8.08
C ASN A 288 21.45 -4.57 -8.27
N GLN A 289 22.17 -5.44 -7.55
CA GLN A 289 23.63 -5.50 -7.70
C GLN A 289 24.05 -6.20 -9.00
N THR A 290 23.43 -7.34 -9.30
CA THR A 290 23.68 -8.14 -10.51
C THR A 290 22.36 -8.68 -11.06
N GLU A 291 22.38 -9.22 -12.28
CA GLU A 291 21.16 -9.73 -12.93
C GLU A 291 20.50 -10.87 -12.14
N LYS A 292 21.30 -11.77 -11.56
CA LYS A 292 20.82 -12.87 -10.72
C LYS A 292 20.20 -12.42 -9.38
N ASP A 293 20.38 -11.15 -9.01
CA ASP A 293 19.81 -10.57 -7.80
C ASP A 293 18.41 -9.97 -8.03
N ILE A 294 17.92 -9.93 -9.27
CA ILE A 294 16.61 -9.35 -9.59
C ILE A 294 15.51 -10.27 -9.05
N LEU A 295 14.96 -9.86 -7.90
CA LEU A 295 13.84 -10.55 -7.27
C LEU A 295 12.58 -10.44 -8.12
N LEU A 296 11.87 -11.56 -8.28
CA LEU A 296 10.54 -11.61 -8.93
C LEU A 296 10.55 -11.10 -10.38
N ARG A 297 11.69 -11.25 -11.08
CA ARG A 297 11.88 -10.78 -12.45
C ARG A 297 10.80 -11.29 -13.41
N SER A 298 10.62 -12.60 -13.47
CA SER A 298 9.67 -13.23 -14.40
C SER A 298 8.25 -12.72 -14.19
N GLU A 299 7.86 -12.51 -12.92
CA GLU A 299 6.55 -11.99 -12.58
C GLU A 299 6.38 -10.52 -12.98
N LEU A 300 7.39 -9.67 -12.74
CA LEU A 300 7.34 -8.27 -13.17
C LEU A 300 7.26 -8.15 -14.69
N GLU A 301 8.03 -8.97 -15.42
CA GLU A 301 8.00 -9.01 -16.88
C GLU A 301 6.65 -9.50 -17.41
N GLU A 302 6.06 -10.52 -16.79
CA GLU A 302 4.72 -11.00 -17.12
C GLU A 302 3.65 -9.92 -16.90
N ILE A 303 3.70 -9.21 -15.76
CA ILE A 303 2.77 -8.10 -15.49
C ILE A 303 2.90 -7.02 -16.56
N GLN A 304 4.13 -6.70 -17.00
CA GLN A 304 4.37 -5.71 -18.06
C GLN A 304 3.79 -6.18 -19.40
N ILE A 305 4.02 -7.43 -19.78
CA ILE A 305 3.50 -8.01 -21.03
C ILE A 305 1.97 -7.98 -21.04
N GLN A 306 1.33 -8.28 -19.91
CA GLN A 306 -0.13 -8.30 -19.78
C GLN A 306 -0.73 -6.88 -19.67
N ASN A 307 0.03 -5.90 -19.18
CA ASN A 307 -0.47 -4.53 -18.90
C ASN A 307 0.43 -3.42 -19.50
N PRO A 308 0.80 -3.47 -20.79
CA PRO A 308 1.84 -2.60 -21.34
C PRO A 308 1.46 -1.11 -21.34
N SER A 309 0.17 -0.77 -21.27
CA SER A 309 -0.30 0.62 -21.19
C SER A 309 -0.26 1.19 -19.76
N ARG A 310 -0.32 0.34 -18.73
CA ARG A 310 -0.43 0.75 -17.32
C ARG A 310 0.79 0.41 -16.47
N PHE A 311 1.65 -0.51 -16.91
CA PHE A 311 2.89 -0.84 -16.20
C PHE A 311 4.10 -0.70 -17.11
N LYS A 312 5.08 0.09 -16.64
CA LYS A 312 6.39 0.26 -17.28
C LYS A 312 7.47 -0.22 -16.32
N LEU A 313 8.40 -1.01 -16.82
CA LEU A 313 9.46 -1.64 -16.06
C LEU A 313 10.81 -1.27 -16.65
N TRP A 314 11.70 -0.82 -15.79
CA TRP A 314 13.08 -0.54 -16.13
C TRP A 314 14.02 -1.02 -15.04
N TYR A 315 15.14 -1.60 -15.43
CA TYR A 315 16.12 -2.13 -14.50
C TYR A 315 17.41 -1.30 -14.49
N THR A 316 18.10 -1.35 -13.36
CA THR A 316 19.51 -0.97 -13.33
C THR A 316 20.34 -1.90 -12.45
N LEU A 317 21.57 -2.18 -12.89
CA LEU A 317 22.49 -3.09 -12.21
C LEU A 317 23.79 -2.39 -11.85
N ASP A 318 24.31 -2.58 -10.63
CA ASP A 318 25.65 -2.12 -10.26
C ASP A 318 26.71 -2.74 -11.18
N ARG A 319 26.60 -4.05 -11.40
CA ARG A 319 27.48 -4.86 -12.25
C ARG A 319 26.62 -5.59 -13.28
N ALA A 320 26.52 -5.00 -14.47
CA ALA A 320 25.79 -5.57 -15.59
C ALA A 320 26.67 -6.57 -16.38
N PRO A 321 26.10 -7.65 -16.93
CA PRO A 321 26.77 -8.48 -17.93
C PRO A 321 26.95 -7.73 -19.25
N GLU A 322 27.77 -8.25 -20.17
CA GLU A 322 28.02 -7.64 -21.48
C GLU A 322 26.73 -7.46 -22.31
N SER A 323 25.84 -8.45 -22.25
CA SER A 323 24.54 -8.47 -22.95
C SER A 323 23.42 -7.90 -22.08
N TRP A 324 23.54 -6.64 -21.65
CA TRP A 324 22.54 -5.96 -20.83
C TRP A 324 21.84 -4.82 -21.57
N GLU A 325 20.52 -4.90 -21.70
CA GLU A 325 19.72 -3.97 -22.49
C GLU A 325 19.22 -2.74 -21.70
N TYR A 326 19.36 -2.77 -20.38
CA TYR A 326 18.88 -1.70 -19.49
C TYR A 326 20.04 -0.85 -18.96
N SER A 327 19.78 -0.02 -17.94
CA SER A 327 20.79 0.87 -17.38
C SER A 327 21.81 0.12 -16.51
N GLN A 328 23.01 0.68 -16.40
CA GLN A 328 24.05 0.23 -15.46
C GLN A 328 24.43 1.35 -14.49
N GLY A 329 24.72 0.98 -13.25
CA GLY A 329 25.13 1.85 -12.15
C GLY A 329 24.03 2.11 -11.14
N PHE A 330 24.32 2.99 -10.18
CA PHE A 330 23.31 3.43 -9.22
C PHE A 330 22.26 4.32 -9.87
N VAL A 331 21.06 4.37 -9.27
CA VAL A 331 19.98 5.28 -9.68
C VAL A 331 20.53 6.70 -9.80
N ASN A 332 20.32 7.30 -10.97
CA ASN A 332 20.80 8.64 -11.28
C ASN A 332 19.69 9.52 -11.87
N GLN A 333 20.04 10.78 -12.15
CA GLN A 333 19.11 11.78 -12.67
C GLN A 333 18.55 11.40 -14.05
N GLU A 334 19.38 10.84 -14.93
CA GLU A 334 18.99 10.42 -16.27
C GLU A 334 17.95 9.29 -16.21
N MET A 335 18.21 8.25 -15.41
CA MET A 335 17.29 7.13 -15.23
C MET A 335 15.93 7.59 -14.70
N ILE A 336 15.91 8.48 -13.71
CA ILE A 336 14.65 9.02 -13.17
C ILE A 336 13.91 9.82 -14.24
N ARG A 337 14.59 10.71 -14.96
CA ARG A 337 13.99 11.52 -16.02
C ARG A 337 13.40 10.67 -17.13
N ASP A 338 14.09 9.60 -17.52
CA ASP A 338 13.77 8.82 -18.72
C ASP A 338 12.76 7.69 -18.42
N HIS A 339 12.64 7.25 -17.16
CA HIS A 339 11.84 6.07 -16.80
C HIS A 339 10.77 6.30 -15.72
N LEU A 340 10.66 7.48 -15.12
CA LEU A 340 9.59 7.85 -14.18
C LEU A 340 8.74 9.01 -14.73
N PRO A 341 7.50 9.20 -14.25
CA PRO A 341 6.65 10.27 -14.75
C PRO A 341 7.23 11.63 -14.33
N PRO A 342 7.23 12.66 -15.20
CA PRO A 342 7.77 13.98 -14.88
C PRO A 342 7.03 14.60 -13.69
N PRO A 343 7.62 15.56 -12.95
CA PRO A 343 6.95 16.16 -11.82
C PRO A 343 5.71 16.97 -12.25
N GLN A 344 4.54 16.61 -11.71
CA GLN A 344 3.24 17.26 -11.88
C GLN A 344 2.29 16.85 -10.73
N ASP A 345 1.16 17.53 -10.57
CA ASP A 345 0.29 17.40 -9.38
C ASP A 345 -0.32 16.00 -9.18
N ASP A 346 -0.53 15.23 -10.25
CA ASP A 346 -1.13 13.89 -10.23
C ASP A 346 -0.07 12.76 -10.25
N VAL A 347 1.14 13.04 -9.77
CA VAL A 347 2.26 12.09 -9.62
C VAL A 347 2.60 11.84 -8.16
N LEU A 348 2.74 10.57 -7.81
CA LEU A 348 3.34 10.12 -6.55
C LEU A 348 4.58 9.28 -6.83
N ILE A 349 5.69 9.59 -6.18
CA ILE A 349 6.94 8.81 -6.20
C ILE A 349 7.05 7.98 -4.92
N LEU A 350 7.08 6.67 -5.07
CA LEU A 350 7.28 5.71 -4.00
C LEU A 350 8.71 5.18 -4.04
N MET A 351 9.36 5.09 -2.88
CA MET A 351 10.73 4.60 -2.77
C MET A 351 10.86 3.55 -1.68
N CYS A 352 11.59 2.47 -1.95
CA CYS A 352 11.96 1.49 -0.93
C CYS A 352 13.28 0.82 -1.31
N GLY A 353 14.26 0.87 -0.42
CA GLY A 353 15.59 0.33 -0.67
C GLY A 353 16.55 0.64 0.49
N PRO A 354 17.84 0.29 0.36
CA PRO A 354 18.83 0.58 1.38
C PRO A 354 18.89 2.09 1.71
N PRO A 355 19.07 2.48 2.98
CA PRO A 355 19.10 3.90 3.35
C PRO A 355 20.08 4.75 2.53
N PRO A 356 21.31 4.28 2.19
CA PRO A 356 22.20 5.03 1.31
C PRO A 356 21.66 5.26 -0.10
N MET A 357 20.91 4.30 -0.65
CA MET A 357 20.26 4.46 -1.95
C MET A 357 19.25 5.60 -1.90
N ILE A 358 18.38 5.60 -0.89
CA ILE A 358 17.35 6.64 -0.73
C ILE A 358 18.00 8.02 -0.53
N GLN A 359 18.98 8.11 0.36
CA GLN A 359 19.61 9.37 0.77
C GLN A 359 20.51 9.99 -0.30
N TYR A 360 21.28 9.18 -1.03
CA TYR A 360 22.32 9.68 -1.94
C TYR A 360 21.96 9.55 -3.43
N ALA A 361 21.13 8.56 -3.79
CA ALA A 361 20.80 8.27 -5.19
C ALA A 361 19.37 8.74 -5.56
N CYS A 362 18.38 8.55 -4.68
CA CYS A 362 17.00 8.89 -5.00
C CYS A 362 16.68 10.36 -4.72
N ILE A 363 16.74 10.80 -3.45
CA ILE A 363 16.28 12.12 -3.02
C ILE A 363 16.99 13.27 -3.76
N PRO A 364 18.33 13.31 -3.86
CA PRO A 364 19.02 14.43 -4.50
C PRO A 364 18.73 14.53 -6.00
N ASN A 365 18.55 13.40 -6.68
CA ASN A 365 18.26 13.40 -8.12
C ASN A 365 16.79 13.76 -8.40
N LEU A 366 15.87 13.36 -7.54
CA LEU A 366 14.49 13.85 -7.57
C LEU A 366 14.43 15.37 -7.30
N ASP A 367 15.26 15.89 -6.38
CA ASP A 367 15.32 17.34 -6.09
C ASP A 367 15.79 18.13 -7.34
N LYS A 368 16.85 17.66 -8.00
CA LYS A 368 17.37 18.27 -9.24
C LYS A 368 16.34 18.29 -10.37
N LEU A 369 15.43 17.32 -10.39
CA LEU A 369 14.38 17.22 -11.41
C LEU A 369 13.10 17.97 -11.04
N GLY A 370 12.99 18.52 -9.82
CA GLY A 370 11.88 19.37 -9.41
C GLY A 370 10.69 18.63 -8.80
N TYR A 371 10.83 17.35 -8.43
CA TYR A 371 9.81 16.71 -7.59
C TYR A 371 9.79 17.40 -6.23
N THR A 372 8.63 17.66 -5.62
CA THR A 372 8.58 18.25 -4.28
C THR A 372 8.60 17.16 -3.21
N LYS A 373 8.71 17.53 -1.92
CA LYS A 373 8.69 16.55 -0.82
C LYS A 373 7.34 15.86 -0.67
N ASP A 374 6.25 16.56 -0.93
CA ASP A 374 4.91 16.00 -0.80
C ASP A 374 4.58 15.01 -1.93
N MET A 375 5.26 15.10 -3.07
CA MET A 375 5.16 14.12 -4.16
C MET A 375 5.86 12.79 -3.87
N ARG A 376 6.49 12.63 -2.70
CA ARG A 376 7.36 11.49 -2.42
C ARG A 376 6.96 10.77 -1.14
N PHE A 377 7.13 9.45 -1.15
CA PHE A 377 6.97 8.63 0.03
C PHE A 377 8.07 7.56 0.06
N SER A 378 8.70 7.37 1.21
CA SER A 378 9.62 6.26 1.46
C SER A 378 8.95 5.28 2.42
N PHE A 379 8.92 4.00 2.06
CA PHE A 379 8.41 2.92 2.92
C PHE A 379 9.26 2.69 4.16
#